data_AF-V8N5W4-F1
#
_entry.id   AF-V8N5W4-F1
#
_cell.length_a   1.000
_cell.length_b   1.000
_cell.length_c   1.000
_cell.angle_alpha   90.00
_cell.angle_beta   90.00
_cell.angle_gamma   90.00
#
_symmetry.space_group_name_H-M   'P 1'
#
loop_
_entity.id
_entity.type
_entity.pdbx_description
1 polymer ?
#
loop_
_entity_poly.entity_id
_entity_poly.type
_entity_poly.pdbx_seq_one_letter_code
_entity_poly.pdbx_strand_id
1 'polypeptide(L)' 'MGQFVAIIRNRMGLMSTQAFYFLVDGNHSLVNMSATMGDVYTTYKDEDGFLYMTYASQEMFG' A
#
# COMPACT_ATOMS: atom_id res chain seq x y z
N MET A 1 7.74 -1.17 5.55
CA MET A 1 6.90 -1.34 4.33
C MET A 1 7.65 -1.18 2.99
N GLY A 2 8.80 -0.49 2.91
CA GLY A 2 9.47 -0.21 1.63
C GLY A 2 9.83 -1.41 0.74
N GLN A 3 10.25 -2.56 1.30
CA GLN A 3 10.54 -3.75 0.50
C GLN A 3 9.28 -4.36 -0.14
N PHE A 4 8.15 -4.39 0.58
CA PHE A 4 6.89 -4.87 0.03
C PHE A 4 6.47 -4.04 -1.19
N VAL A 5 6.57 -2.72 -1.08
CA VAL A 5 6.28 -1.80 -2.18
C VAL A 5 7.21 -2.02 -3.38
N ALA A 6 8.50 -2.19 -3.13
CA ALA A 6 9.48 -2.49 -4.19
C ALA A 6 9.18 -3.82 -4.90
N ILE A 7 8.79 -4.86 -4.17
CA ILE A 7 8.44 -6.17 -4.74
C ILE A 7 7.20 -6.05 -5.64
N ILE A 8 6.13 -5.38 -5.17
CA ILE A 8 4.92 -5.25 -5.98
C ILE A 8 5.15 -4.36 -7.19
N ARG A 9 5.94 -3.28 -7.04
CA ARG A 9 6.36 -2.44 -8.16
C ARG A 9 7.11 -3.24 -9.23
N ASN A 10 8.06 -4.07 -8.81
CA ASN A 10 8.83 -4.93 -9.70
C ASN A 10 7.94 -5.97 -10.40
N ARG A 11 7.01 -6.60 -9.67
CA ARG A 11 6.05 -7.56 -10.23
C ARG A 11 5.10 -6.94 -11.26
N MET A 12 4.72 -5.68 -11.09
CA MET A 12 3.89 -4.95 -12.06
C MET A 12 4.68 -4.33 -13.21
N GLY A 13 6.01 -4.39 -13.20
CA GLY A 13 6.86 -3.81 -14.26
C GLY A 13 6.81 -2.29 -14.34
N LEU A 14 6.46 -1.62 -13.23
CA LEU A 14 6.35 -0.15 -13.20
C LEU A 14 7.72 0.52 -13.27
N MET A 15 7.84 1.56 -14.08
CA MET A 15 9.08 2.34 -14.21
C MET A 15 9.34 3.14 -12.92
N SER A 16 10.62 3.43 -12.64
CA SER A 16 11.07 4.23 -11.49
C SER A 16 10.44 5.63 -11.43
N THR A 17 10.00 6.15 -12.57
CA THR A 17 9.38 7.47 -12.76
C THR A 17 7.87 7.51 -12.51
N GLN A 18 7.19 6.35 -12.50
CA GLN A 18 5.76 6.31 -12.23
C GLN A 18 5.51 6.40 -10.73
N ALA A 19 4.70 7.38 -10.33
CA ALA A 19 4.23 7.51 -8.97
C ALA A 19 3.31 6.32 -8.65
N PHE A 20 3.51 5.72 -7.48
CA PHE A 20 2.85 4.48 -7.11
C PHE A 20 2.55 4.50 -5.62
N TYR A 21 1.27 4.43 -5.31
CA TYR A 21 0.75 4.57 -3.96
C TYR A 21 -0.12 3.39 -3.61
N PHE A 22 0.00 2.91 -2.36
CA PHE A 22 -0.92 1.95 -1.78
C PHE A 22 -1.83 2.62 -0.78
N LEU A 23 -3.10 2.29 -0.90
CA LEU A 23 -4.19 2.68 -0.04
C LEU A 23 -4.68 1.41 0.65
N VAL A 24 -4.64 1.38 1.98
CA VAL A 24 -5.32 0.34 2.76
C VAL A 24 -6.77 0.73 2.95
N ASP A 25 -7.66 -0.27 2.85
CA ASP A 25 -9.08 -0.05 3.09
C ASP A 25 -9.29 0.41 4.55
N GLY A 26 -10.17 1.38 4.76
CA GLY A 26 -10.47 1.96 6.08
C GLY A 26 -9.89 3.36 6.39
N ASN A 27 -8.94 3.91 5.61
CA ASN A 27 -8.57 5.34 5.82
C ASN A 27 -8.01 6.11 4.59
N HIS A 28 -8.07 5.56 3.37
CA HIS A 28 -7.46 6.15 2.15
C HIS A 28 -6.04 6.71 2.40
N SER A 29 -5.34 6.17 3.39
CA SER A 29 -4.12 6.75 3.91
C SER A 29 -2.97 5.99 3.30
N LEU A 30 -2.01 6.75 2.78
CA LEU A 30 -0.76 6.21 2.27
C LEU A 30 -0.15 5.35 3.37
N VAL A 31 0.13 4.09 3.02
CA VAL A 31 0.75 3.18 3.97
C VAL A 31 2.08 3.80 4.42
N ASN A 32 2.17 4.11 5.71
CA ASN A 32 3.35 4.74 6.27
C ASN A 32 4.57 3.84 6.02
N MET A 33 5.54 4.35 5.26
CA MET A 33 6.71 3.57 4.86
C MET A 33 7.55 3.11 6.05
N SER A 34 7.44 3.79 7.20
CA SER A 34 8.11 3.46 8.46
C SER A 34 7.43 2.35 9.26
N ALA A 35 6.16 2.02 8.99
CA ALA A 35 5.46 0.95 9.69
C ALA A 35 5.92 -0.44 9.19
N THR A 36 5.75 -1.47 10.03
CA THR A 36 5.94 -2.87 9.63
C THR A 36 4.65 -3.45 9.05
N MET A 37 4.75 -4.52 8.26
CA MET A 37 3.56 -5.20 7.70
C MET A 37 2.67 -5.79 8.81
N GLY A 38 3.27 -6.18 9.95
CA GLY A 38 2.52 -6.67 11.11
C GLY A 38 1.68 -5.59 11.77
N ASP A 39 2.23 -4.37 11.90
CA ASP A 39 1.48 -3.22 12.43
C ASP A 39 0.33 -2.83 11.49
N VAL A 40 0.58 -2.81 10.18
CA VAL A 40 -0.44 -2.52 9.16
C VAL A 40 -1.54 -3.58 9.20
N TYR A 41 -1.18 -4.86 9.24
CA TYR A 41 -2.16 -5.95 9.33
C TYR A 41 -3.01 -5.86 10.60
N THR A 42 -2.39 -5.59 11.75
CA THR A 42 -3.14 -5.50 13.02
C THR A 42 -4.10 -4.30 13.03
N THR A 43 -3.75 -3.22 12.33
CA THR A 43 -4.52 -1.97 12.30
C THR A 43 -5.63 -1.96 11.23
N TYR A 44 -5.38 -2.56 10.06
CA TYR A 44 -6.24 -2.43 8.86
C TYR A 44 -6.77 -3.76 8.33
N LYS A 45 -6.57 -4.89 9.02
CA LYS A 45 -7.23 -6.14 8.63
C LYS A 45 -8.75 -5.99 8.71
N ASP A 46 -9.43 -6.68 7.82
CA ASP A 46 -10.87 -6.84 7.88
C ASP A 46 -11.26 -7.99 8.83
N GLU A 47 -12.56 -8.12 9.14
CA GLU A 47 -13.08 -9.18 10.02
C GLU A 47 -12.87 -10.58 9.43
N ASP A 48 -12.75 -10.69 8.11
CA ASP A 48 -12.43 -11.94 7.42
C ASP A 48 -10.97 -12.42 7.61
N GLY A 49 -10.11 -11.58 8.20
CA GLY A 49 -8.69 -11.87 8.41
C GLY A 49 -7.79 -11.57 7.21
N PHE A 50 -8.31 -10.91 6.17
CA PHE A 50 -7.54 -10.43 5.03
C PHE A 50 -7.24 -8.94 5.15
N LEU A 51 -6.18 -8.52 4.47
CA LEU A 51 -5.79 -7.12 4.34
C LEU A 51 -6.10 -6.65 2.93
N TYR A 52 -7.03 -5.71 2.81
CA TYR A 52 -7.43 -5.14 1.52
C TYR A 52 -6.58 -3.91 1.20
N MET A 53 -5.95 -3.94 0.03
CA MET A 53 -5.09 -2.87 -0.47
C MET A 53 -5.47 -2.53 -1.91
N THR A 54 -5.62 -1.24 -2.17
CA THR A 54 -5.84 -0.66 -3.48
C THR A 54 -4.59 0.10 -3.89
N TYR A 55 -4.20 0.02 -5.16
CA TYR A 55 -3.10 0.80 -5.70
C TYR A 55 -3.63 1.95 -6.56
N ALA A 56 -2.94 3.09 -6.52
CA ALA A 56 -3.25 4.25 -7.35
C ALA A 56 -1.96 4.79 -8.01
N SER A 57 -2.08 5.22 -9.26
CA SER A 57 -1.00 5.84 -10.04
C SER A 57 -0.86 7.35 -9.82
N GLN A 58 -1.74 7.95 -9.00
CA GLN A 58 -1.76 9.37 -8.68
C GLN A 58 -2.20 9.53 -7.22
N GLU A 59 -1.63 10.50 -6.49
CA GLU A 59 -2.16 10.87 -5.17
C GLU A 59 -3.59 11.38 -5.37
N MET A 60 -4.57 10.83 -4.67
CA MET A 60 -5.92 11.39 -4.58
C MET A 60 -5.91 12.69 -3.76
N PHE A 61 -5.20 13.70 -4.24
CA PHE A 61 -5.43 15.09 -3.86
C PHE A 61 -6.05 15.79 -5.07
N GLY A 62 -7.38 15.69 -5.13
CA GLY A 62 -8.26 16.48 -6.00
C GLY A 62 -9.36 17.09 -5.14
#